data_AF-A0A1S2Q908-F1
#
_entry.id   AF-A0A1S2Q908-F1
#
_cell.length_a   1.000
_cell.length_b   1.000
_cell.length_c   1.000
_cell.angle_alpha   90.00
_cell.angle_beta   90.00
_cell.angle_gamma   90.00
#
_symmetry.space_group_name_H-M   'P 1'
#
loop_
_entity.id
_entity.type
_entity.pdbx_description
1 polymer ?
#
loop_
_entity_poly.entity_id
_entity_poly.type
_entity_poly.pdbx_seq_one_letter_code
_entity_poly.pdbx_strand_id
1 'polypeptide(L)'
;MAPSEITRAGILRAIAEHDRLGPETFRDAYGYRAAVTYLLVHEGRQYDSKSIAGVAHRYDFGDALKPSEFSGGLKHAVAWLRREGFTVVEPPKPFLRRVGDVRPARRTGGTAVHRPALLLWAIGQAAAGAHRMQSWSTTCDALASLLEKYAHAEDGKDGALYPFWALVNDDLWTVDPVHELTLTSRGRRPTLESLNRVDPSGGLREDDYELLRSQPQVAAEAAAGLLLRYFYPLPAGLLEDFGLHDLLAGRWADALRPQLGESFKDRDAIWRVYGGQKMAGIGCLADGILSVFSDDKGPYADGRLPDTGWIAYVGDGLSGDQRIADGNELMAEYQAAGRPLRYWHKPFQKQFTFETWAVIVQRRLRWGRGADGHWRREFLWVLAPVPSPERELWAPDVLEALEADTGALHDDTDRYRPGDLDAEARDTTETDEDAYKRLAKAAEANAKRREQTKKPSLVDRFIRDPSARAAVIRRSGGNCESPQCAGHPKERTTAGEPILQVDHVQDLAKGGADLPSNMIALCPNCHALKTYGANKDKLRRLLAATARRLHAEAVG
;
A
#
# COMPACT_ATOMS: atom_id res chain seq x y z
N MET A 1 20.59 -29.45 16.50
CA MET A 1 19.72 -30.49 15.91
C MET A 1 18.36 -29.87 15.68
N ALA A 2 17.78 -30.00 14.47
CA ALA A 2 16.39 -29.62 14.26
C ALA A 2 15.50 -30.47 15.20
N PRO A 3 14.43 -29.92 15.80
CA PRO A 3 13.60 -30.69 16.73
C PRO A 3 13.06 -31.93 16.02
N SER A 4 13.23 -33.08 16.67
CA SER A 4 12.73 -34.37 16.26
C SER A 4 11.22 -34.31 16.05
N GLU A 5 10.75 -35.02 15.02
CA GLU A 5 9.42 -34.83 14.47
C GLU A 5 8.35 -35.50 15.36
N ILE A 6 7.22 -34.83 15.62
CA ILE A 6 6.14 -35.32 16.51
C ILE A 6 5.41 -36.54 15.93
N THR A 7 4.82 -37.38 16.80
CA THR A 7 4.14 -38.63 16.47
C THR A 7 2.62 -38.50 16.52
N ARG A 8 1.91 -39.38 15.79
CA ARG A 8 0.45 -39.51 15.89
C ARG A 8 -0.07 -39.69 17.32
N ALA A 9 0.65 -40.46 18.15
CA ALA A 9 0.28 -40.70 19.55
C ALA A 9 0.45 -39.45 20.42
N GLY A 10 1.51 -38.66 20.20
CA GLY A 10 1.71 -37.36 20.83
C GLY A 10 0.59 -36.38 20.47
N ILE A 11 0.19 -36.35 19.19
CA ILE A 11 -0.89 -35.49 18.70
C ILE A 11 -2.24 -35.85 19.35
N LEU A 12 -2.61 -37.13 19.42
CA LEU A 12 -3.87 -37.55 20.06
C LEU A 12 -3.91 -37.20 21.54
N ARG A 13 -2.77 -37.28 22.25
CA ARG A 13 -2.69 -36.85 23.66
C ARG A 13 -2.88 -35.34 23.81
N ALA A 14 -2.31 -34.54 22.90
CA ALA A 14 -2.53 -33.10 22.87
C ALA A 14 -3.99 -32.73 22.58
N ILE A 15 -4.66 -33.45 21.67
CA ILE A 15 -6.10 -33.29 21.39
C ILE A 15 -6.93 -33.63 22.64
N ALA A 16 -6.66 -34.76 23.30
CA ALA A 16 -7.38 -35.16 24.50
C ALA A 16 -7.19 -34.15 25.66
N GLU A 17 -5.98 -33.57 25.79
CA GLU A 17 -5.76 -32.50 26.76
C GLU A 17 -6.51 -31.22 26.40
N HIS A 18 -6.51 -30.83 25.13
CA HIS A 18 -7.29 -29.70 24.64
C HIS A 18 -8.78 -29.87 24.96
N ASP A 19 -9.34 -31.06 24.72
CA ASP A 19 -10.76 -31.36 24.99
C ASP A 19 -11.10 -31.30 26.47
N ARG A 20 -10.17 -31.68 27.33
CA ARG A 20 -10.34 -31.62 28.79
C ARG A 20 -10.26 -30.19 29.33
N LEU A 21 -9.36 -29.36 28.79
CA LEU A 21 -9.10 -27.99 29.29
C LEU A 21 -10.02 -26.95 28.65
N GLY A 22 -10.50 -27.21 27.44
CA GLY A 22 -11.17 -26.22 26.60
C GLY A 22 -10.16 -25.31 25.86
N PRO A 23 -10.60 -24.70 24.75
CA PRO A 23 -9.69 -24.05 23.79
C PRO A 23 -8.99 -22.80 24.34
N GLU A 24 -9.65 -21.98 25.16
CA GLU A 24 -9.05 -20.76 25.74
C GLU A 24 -7.99 -21.12 26.79
N THR A 25 -8.36 -21.94 27.77
CA THR A 25 -7.45 -22.42 28.81
C THR A 25 -6.23 -23.13 28.23
N PHE A 26 -6.42 -23.95 27.20
CA PHE A 26 -5.31 -24.64 26.52
C PHE A 26 -4.33 -23.65 25.87
N ARG A 27 -4.85 -22.62 25.19
CA ARG A 27 -4.03 -21.59 24.57
C ARG A 27 -3.23 -20.80 25.61
N ASP A 28 -3.89 -20.34 26.66
CA ASP A 28 -3.25 -19.53 27.70
C ASP A 28 -2.18 -20.32 28.46
N ALA A 29 -2.45 -21.59 28.78
CA ALA A 29 -1.51 -22.47 29.47
C ALA A 29 -0.18 -22.64 28.70
N TYR A 30 -0.24 -22.67 27.37
CA TYR A 30 0.91 -22.94 26.51
C TYR A 30 1.42 -21.69 25.77
N GLY A 31 0.85 -20.51 26.04
CA GLY A 31 1.24 -19.24 25.40
C GLY A 31 0.90 -19.16 23.91
N TYR A 32 -0.13 -19.88 23.48
CA TYR A 32 -0.64 -19.87 22.11
C TYR A 32 -1.77 -18.86 21.93
N ARG A 33 -2.08 -18.57 20.67
CA ARG A 33 -3.26 -17.78 20.27
C ARG A 33 -4.08 -18.59 19.27
N ALA A 34 -5.34 -18.23 19.10
CA ALA A 34 -6.23 -18.86 18.12
C ALA A 34 -5.58 -18.85 16.73
N ALA A 35 -5.70 -19.95 16.01
CA ALA A 35 -5.17 -20.11 14.67
C ALA A 35 -6.01 -19.30 13.67
N VAL A 36 -5.33 -18.53 12.84
CA VAL A 36 -5.96 -17.70 11.79
C VAL A 36 -5.80 -18.30 10.39
N THR A 37 -5.10 -19.42 10.24
CA THR A 37 -4.67 -19.92 8.92
C THR A 37 -4.83 -21.42 8.70
N TYR A 38 -4.62 -22.26 9.72
CA TYR A 38 -4.76 -23.72 9.58
C TYR A 38 -5.41 -24.31 10.82
N LEU A 39 -6.44 -25.13 10.61
CA LEU A 39 -7.14 -25.88 11.64
C LEU A 39 -6.95 -27.37 11.40
N LEU A 40 -6.60 -28.08 12.46
CA LEU A 40 -6.60 -29.54 12.49
C LEU A 40 -8.04 -30.01 12.64
N VAL A 41 -8.47 -30.99 11.83
CA VAL A 41 -9.79 -31.61 11.93
C VAL A 41 -9.63 -33.04 12.42
N HIS A 42 -10.29 -33.35 13.53
CA HIS A 42 -10.30 -34.70 14.09
C HIS A 42 -11.67 -35.00 14.69
N GLU A 43 -12.28 -36.11 14.27
CA GLU A 43 -13.60 -36.57 14.73
C GLU A 43 -14.70 -35.49 14.66
N GLY A 44 -14.71 -34.72 13.58
CA GLY A 44 -15.69 -33.65 13.34
C GLY A 44 -15.44 -32.35 14.12
N ARG A 45 -14.39 -32.29 14.94
CA ARG A 45 -14.00 -31.10 15.72
C ARG A 45 -12.79 -30.41 15.10
N GLN A 46 -12.67 -29.10 15.33
CA GLN A 46 -11.58 -28.27 14.82
C GLN A 46 -10.67 -27.81 15.96
N TYR A 47 -9.36 -27.81 15.70
CA TYR A 47 -8.32 -27.48 16.67
C TYR A 47 -7.28 -26.55 16.06
N ASP A 48 -6.69 -25.68 16.90
CA ASP A 48 -5.59 -24.81 16.51
C ASP A 48 -4.34 -25.63 16.14
N SER A 49 -4.05 -25.75 14.84
CA SER A 49 -2.99 -26.65 14.34
C SER A 49 -1.62 -26.43 15.02
N LYS A 50 -1.22 -25.17 15.24
CA LYS A 50 0.09 -24.87 15.84
C LYS A 50 0.18 -25.20 17.32
N SER A 51 -0.91 -25.02 18.07
CA SER A 51 -0.92 -25.30 19.51
C SER A 51 -0.92 -26.81 19.73
N ILE A 52 -1.73 -27.56 18.97
CA ILE A 52 -1.72 -29.03 19.03
C ILE A 52 -0.33 -29.59 18.68
N ALA A 53 0.30 -29.11 17.60
CA ALA A 53 1.63 -29.58 17.23
C ALA A 53 2.69 -29.26 18.29
N GLY A 54 2.63 -28.09 18.91
CA GLY A 54 3.58 -27.70 19.95
C GLY A 54 3.42 -28.47 21.25
N VAL A 55 2.18 -28.75 21.65
CA VAL A 55 1.90 -29.56 22.84
C VAL A 55 2.15 -31.05 22.57
N ALA A 56 1.94 -31.53 21.35
CA ALA A 56 2.32 -32.90 20.96
C ALA A 56 3.83 -33.16 21.16
N HIS A 57 4.66 -32.16 20.90
CA HIS A 57 6.10 -32.24 21.16
C HIS A 57 6.42 -32.55 22.63
N ARG A 58 5.63 -32.05 23.58
CA ARG A 58 5.77 -32.38 25.01
C ARG A 58 5.60 -33.87 25.27
N TYR A 59 4.62 -34.47 24.63
CA TYR A 59 4.27 -35.86 24.83
C TYR A 59 5.29 -36.82 24.22
N ASP A 60 6.00 -36.38 23.19
CA ASP A 60 7.01 -37.18 22.49
C ASP A 60 8.44 -36.92 23.02
N PHE A 61 8.74 -35.70 23.46
CA PHE A 61 10.11 -35.25 23.75
C PHE A 61 10.28 -34.58 25.13
N GLY A 62 9.21 -34.46 25.92
CA GLY A 62 9.25 -33.96 27.31
C GLY A 62 8.81 -32.51 27.49
N ASP A 63 9.05 -31.65 26.50
CA ASP A 63 8.75 -30.21 26.58
C ASP A 63 7.82 -29.74 25.47
N ALA A 64 6.85 -28.87 25.80
CA ALA A 64 5.99 -28.23 24.80
C ALA A 64 6.76 -27.12 24.10
N LEU A 65 6.64 -27.04 22.77
CA LEU A 65 7.21 -25.92 22.03
C LEU A 65 6.35 -24.67 22.25
N LYS A 66 7.00 -23.52 22.28
CA LYS A 66 6.37 -22.19 22.23
C LYS A 66 6.19 -21.74 20.78
N PRO A 67 5.29 -20.77 20.50
CA PRO A 67 5.07 -20.29 19.14
C PRO A 67 6.34 -19.79 18.41
N SER A 68 7.32 -19.26 19.15
CA SER A 68 8.60 -18.74 18.64
C SER A 68 9.64 -19.82 18.31
N GLU A 69 9.45 -21.06 18.77
CA GLU A 69 10.45 -22.14 18.68
C GLU A 69 10.31 -23.00 17.41
N PHE A 70 9.32 -22.70 16.56
CA PHE A 70 9.15 -23.37 15.27
C PHE A 70 10.11 -22.78 14.24
N SER A 71 11.17 -23.52 13.89
CA SER A 71 12.19 -23.13 12.89
C SER A 71 11.65 -22.84 11.48
N GLY A 72 10.43 -23.29 11.15
CA GLY A 72 9.73 -23.01 9.90
C GLY A 72 8.33 -22.40 10.08
N GLY A 73 8.02 -21.90 11.28
CA GLY A 73 6.72 -21.33 11.61
C GLY A 73 5.55 -22.32 11.47
N LEU A 74 4.37 -21.79 11.12
CA LEU A 74 3.10 -22.53 11.07
C LEU A 74 3.09 -23.65 10.01
N LYS A 75 3.78 -23.47 8.87
CA LYS A 75 3.85 -24.47 7.80
C LYS A 75 4.57 -25.75 8.24
N HIS A 76 5.56 -25.63 9.13
CA HIS A 76 6.27 -26.77 9.68
C HIS A 76 5.35 -27.62 10.59
N ALA A 77 4.59 -26.97 11.48
CA ALA A 77 3.59 -27.65 12.31
C ALA A 77 2.53 -28.40 11.46
N VAL A 78 2.04 -27.76 10.39
CA VAL A 78 1.08 -28.38 9.46
C VAL A 78 1.67 -29.59 8.74
N ALA A 79 2.94 -29.52 8.33
CA ALA A 79 3.62 -30.65 7.69
C ALA A 79 3.70 -31.86 8.62
N TRP A 80 4.05 -31.66 9.90
CA TRP A 80 4.03 -32.74 10.90
C TRP A 80 2.65 -33.37 11.05
N LEU A 81 1.62 -32.55 11.25
CA LEU A 81 0.24 -33.04 11.45
C LEU A 81 -0.26 -33.84 10.24
N ARG A 82 -0.02 -33.35 9.02
CA ARG A 82 -0.42 -34.04 7.78
C ARG A 82 0.32 -35.36 7.59
N ARG A 83 1.62 -35.40 7.90
CA ARG A 83 2.42 -36.62 7.80
C ARG A 83 1.89 -37.73 8.71
N GLU A 84 1.46 -37.37 9.93
CA GLU A 84 0.86 -38.31 10.88
C GLU A 84 -0.60 -38.70 10.55
N GLY A 85 -1.08 -38.34 9.35
CA GLY A 85 -2.37 -38.76 8.82
C GLY A 85 -3.57 -37.93 9.26
N PHE A 86 -3.36 -36.74 9.82
CA PHE A 86 -4.46 -35.85 10.17
C PHE A 86 -4.83 -34.88 9.04
N THR A 87 -6.13 -34.62 8.91
CA THR A 87 -6.65 -33.61 8.00
C THR A 87 -6.40 -32.23 8.59
N VAL A 88 -5.67 -31.39 7.86
CA VAL A 88 -5.48 -29.97 8.20
C VAL A 88 -6.07 -29.11 7.09
N VAL A 89 -7.11 -28.36 7.44
CA VAL A 89 -7.84 -27.48 6.53
C VAL A 89 -7.46 -26.02 6.79
N GLU A 90 -7.53 -25.20 5.75
CA GLU A 90 -7.60 -23.75 5.95
C GLU A 90 -9.05 -23.42 6.33
N PRO A 91 -9.30 -22.58 7.36
CA PRO A 91 -10.64 -22.09 7.59
C PRO A 91 -11.13 -21.34 6.34
N PRO A 92 -12.44 -21.39 6.03
CA PRO A 92 -12.98 -20.65 4.91
C PRO A 92 -12.62 -19.17 5.07
N LYS A 93 -12.16 -18.56 3.97
CA LYS A 93 -11.82 -17.14 3.97
C LYS A 93 -13.05 -16.33 4.41
N PRO A 94 -12.90 -15.34 5.32
CA PRO A 94 -13.99 -14.44 5.66
C PRO A 94 -14.60 -13.79 4.42
N PHE A 95 -15.88 -13.44 4.48
CA PHE A 95 -16.60 -12.82 3.36
C PHE A 95 -15.85 -11.63 2.76
N LEU A 96 -15.45 -10.65 3.58
CA LEU A 96 -14.69 -9.47 3.14
C LEU A 96 -13.37 -9.83 2.44
N ARG A 97 -12.72 -10.91 2.89
CA ARG A 97 -11.49 -11.40 2.23
C ARG A 97 -11.79 -12.00 0.86
N ARG A 98 -12.88 -12.76 0.71
CA ARG A 98 -13.30 -13.29 -0.60
C ARG A 98 -13.68 -12.17 -1.56
N VAL A 99 -14.46 -11.19 -1.12
CA VAL A 99 -14.77 -9.97 -1.90
C VAL A 99 -13.50 -9.20 -2.28
N GLY A 100 -12.54 -9.09 -1.37
CA GLY A 100 -11.23 -8.51 -1.62
C GLY A 100 -10.37 -9.26 -2.65
N ASP A 101 -10.48 -10.58 -2.67
CA ASP A 101 -9.77 -11.47 -3.62
C ASP A 101 -10.36 -11.40 -5.04
N VAL A 102 -11.59 -10.89 -5.22
CA VAL A 102 -12.17 -10.63 -6.55
C VAL A 102 -11.30 -9.60 -7.24
N ARG A 103 -10.51 -10.04 -8.22
CA ARG A 103 -9.66 -9.19 -9.07
C ARG A 103 -10.03 -9.44 -10.53
N PRO A 104 -10.31 -8.39 -11.33
CA PRO A 104 -10.62 -8.53 -12.74
C PRO A 104 -9.42 -9.12 -13.49
N ALA A 105 -9.68 -9.91 -14.52
CA ALA A 105 -8.64 -10.30 -15.45
C ALA A 105 -8.11 -9.05 -16.17
N ARG A 106 -6.79 -8.91 -16.28
CA ARG A 106 -6.18 -7.81 -17.05
C ARG A 106 -6.64 -7.92 -18.51
N ARG A 107 -7.32 -6.88 -19.00
CA ARG A 107 -7.73 -6.73 -20.40
C ARG A 107 -7.08 -5.47 -20.97
N THR A 108 -6.73 -5.52 -22.24
CA THR A 108 -6.12 -4.42 -23.01
C THR A 108 -7.03 -3.20 -23.20
N GLY A 109 -8.26 -3.21 -22.70
CA GLY A 109 -9.26 -2.14 -22.86
C GLY A 109 -9.99 -1.71 -21.58
N GLY A 110 -9.44 -1.99 -20.39
CA GLY A 110 -9.99 -1.53 -19.12
C GLY A 110 -10.36 -2.64 -18.13
N THR A 111 -10.87 -2.21 -16.97
CA THR A 111 -11.16 -3.07 -15.82
C THR A 111 -12.47 -3.84 -16.03
N ALA A 112 -12.43 -5.18 -15.99
CA ALA A 112 -13.65 -5.98 -16.12
C ALA A 112 -14.54 -5.89 -14.86
N VAL A 113 -15.48 -4.95 -14.84
CA VAL A 113 -16.34 -4.67 -13.66
C VAL A 113 -17.57 -5.58 -13.53
N HIS A 114 -17.74 -6.57 -14.42
CA HIS A 114 -18.89 -7.48 -14.43
C HIS A 114 -19.10 -8.23 -13.10
N ARG A 115 -18.03 -8.82 -12.55
CA ARG A 115 -18.07 -9.53 -11.25
C ARG A 115 -18.35 -8.57 -10.09
N PRO A 116 -17.63 -7.44 -9.95
CA PRO A 116 -17.97 -6.39 -9.00
C PRO A 116 -19.41 -5.91 -9.10
N ALA A 117 -19.96 -5.73 -10.30
CA ALA A 117 -21.34 -5.26 -10.49
C ALA A 117 -22.36 -6.27 -9.95
N LEU A 118 -22.24 -7.56 -10.28
CA LEU A 118 -23.15 -8.58 -9.72
C LEU A 118 -23.05 -8.65 -8.19
N LEU A 119 -21.84 -8.60 -7.62
CA LEU A 119 -21.67 -8.58 -6.16
C LEU A 119 -22.30 -7.34 -5.52
N LEU A 120 -22.09 -6.17 -6.12
CA LEU A 120 -22.61 -4.90 -5.63
C LEU A 120 -24.14 -4.90 -5.64
N TRP A 121 -24.74 -5.39 -6.71
CA TRP A 121 -26.19 -5.58 -6.82
C TRP A 121 -26.69 -6.56 -5.75
N ALA A 122 -26.03 -7.71 -5.59
CA ALA A 122 -26.43 -8.71 -4.61
C ALA A 122 -26.34 -8.21 -3.16
N ILE A 123 -25.34 -7.37 -2.84
CA ILE A 123 -25.24 -6.71 -1.53
C ILE A 123 -26.43 -5.75 -1.33
N GLY A 124 -26.79 -4.96 -2.34
CA GLY A 124 -27.98 -4.09 -2.31
C GLY A 124 -29.27 -4.88 -2.10
N GLN A 125 -29.45 -6.00 -2.81
CA GLN A 125 -30.61 -6.89 -2.64
C GLN A 125 -30.67 -7.48 -1.22
N ALA A 126 -29.54 -7.93 -0.67
CA ALA A 126 -29.49 -8.46 0.69
C ALA A 126 -29.81 -7.38 1.74
N ALA A 127 -29.30 -6.16 1.56
CA ALA A 127 -29.57 -5.02 2.44
C ALA A 127 -31.06 -4.59 2.38
N ALA A 128 -31.69 -4.66 1.22
CA ALA A 128 -33.12 -4.42 1.04
C ALA A 128 -34.02 -5.58 1.53
N GLY A 129 -33.43 -6.68 2.01
CA GLY A 129 -34.17 -7.83 2.54
C GLY A 129 -34.81 -8.72 1.47
N ALA A 130 -34.42 -8.57 0.20
CA ALA A 130 -34.90 -9.41 -0.91
C ALA A 130 -34.50 -10.89 -0.73
N HIS A 131 -35.17 -11.80 -1.42
CA HIS A 131 -34.86 -13.24 -1.35
C HIS A 131 -33.41 -13.54 -1.74
N ARG A 132 -32.74 -14.42 -0.96
CA ARG A 132 -31.34 -14.82 -1.17
C ARG A 132 -31.10 -15.34 -2.58
N MET A 133 -31.97 -16.24 -3.03
CA MET A 133 -31.89 -16.92 -4.33
C MET A 133 -32.93 -16.28 -5.26
N GLN A 134 -32.50 -15.81 -6.42
CA GLN A 134 -33.35 -15.22 -7.46
C GLN A 134 -33.13 -15.96 -8.78
N SER A 135 -34.17 -16.06 -9.62
CA SER A 135 -34.05 -16.72 -10.92
C SER A 135 -32.99 -16.04 -11.80
N TRP A 136 -32.40 -16.82 -12.70
CA TRP A 136 -31.46 -16.32 -13.70
C TRP A 136 -32.10 -15.21 -14.53
N SER A 137 -33.34 -15.37 -14.97
CA SER A 137 -34.12 -14.39 -15.72
C SER A 137 -34.23 -13.04 -15.00
N THR A 138 -34.65 -13.07 -13.72
CA THR A 138 -34.78 -11.87 -12.88
C THR A 138 -33.42 -11.19 -12.68
N THR A 139 -32.39 -11.98 -12.36
CA THR A 139 -31.03 -11.47 -12.14
C THR A 139 -30.44 -10.86 -13.41
N CYS A 140 -30.64 -11.52 -14.56
CA CYS A 140 -30.16 -11.07 -15.86
C CYS A 140 -30.81 -9.75 -16.28
N ASP A 141 -32.13 -9.64 -16.18
CA ASP A 141 -32.85 -8.41 -16.54
C ASP A 141 -32.47 -7.24 -15.63
N ALA A 142 -32.31 -7.48 -14.33
CA ALA A 142 -31.86 -6.45 -13.38
C ALA A 142 -30.41 -5.99 -13.67
N LEU A 143 -29.51 -6.95 -13.93
CA LEU A 143 -28.09 -6.68 -14.11
C LEU A 143 -27.75 -6.10 -15.50
N ALA A 144 -28.53 -6.41 -16.54
CA ALA A 144 -28.24 -6.00 -17.91
C ALA A 144 -28.09 -4.47 -18.04
N SER A 145 -29.06 -3.72 -17.51
CA SER A 145 -29.03 -2.25 -17.53
C SER A 145 -27.83 -1.67 -16.76
N LEU A 146 -27.46 -2.30 -15.64
CA LEU A 146 -26.31 -1.89 -14.83
C LEU A 146 -24.98 -2.15 -15.55
N LEU A 147 -24.87 -3.27 -16.27
CA LEU A 147 -23.67 -3.61 -17.03
C LEU A 147 -23.51 -2.74 -18.29
N GLU A 148 -24.60 -2.42 -18.97
CA GLU A 148 -24.56 -1.47 -20.09
C GLU A 148 -24.11 -0.09 -19.60
N LYS A 149 -24.70 0.40 -18.50
CA LYS A 149 -24.42 1.73 -17.95
C LYS A 149 -23.03 1.86 -17.34
N TYR A 150 -22.60 0.89 -16.53
CA TYR A 150 -21.39 1.00 -15.71
C TYR A 150 -20.24 0.09 -16.12
N ALA A 151 -20.50 -0.97 -16.90
CA ALA A 151 -19.49 -1.88 -17.41
C ALA A 151 -19.18 -1.70 -18.90
N HIS A 152 -19.91 -0.81 -19.58
CA HIS A 152 -19.84 -0.59 -21.03
C HIS A 152 -19.95 -1.90 -21.82
N ALA A 153 -20.82 -2.81 -21.35
CA ALA A 153 -21.13 -4.03 -22.09
C ALA A 153 -21.95 -3.66 -23.33
N GLU A 154 -21.59 -4.23 -24.50
CA GLU A 154 -22.38 -4.05 -25.74
C GLU A 154 -23.75 -4.72 -25.64
N ASP A 155 -23.80 -5.87 -24.95
CA ASP A 155 -25.02 -6.60 -24.63
C ASP A 155 -25.01 -6.94 -23.12
N GLY A 156 -25.87 -6.27 -22.35
CA GLY A 156 -25.94 -6.47 -20.91
C GLY A 156 -26.38 -7.89 -20.52
N LYS A 157 -27.20 -8.55 -21.34
CA LYS A 157 -27.72 -9.90 -21.06
C LYS A 157 -26.65 -10.96 -21.28
N ASP A 158 -25.88 -10.87 -22.36
CA ASP A 158 -24.70 -11.72 -22.53
C ASP A 158 -23.63 -11.42 -21.47
N GLY A 159 -23.48 -10.12 -21.13
CA GLY A 159 -22.60 -9.64 -20.07
C GLY A 159 -22.89 -10.23 -18.69
N ALA A 160 -24.16 -10.52 -18.37
CA ALA A 160 -24.59 -11.06 -17.07
C ALA A 160 -24.19 -12.54 -16.87
N LEU A 161 -24.00 -13.30 -17.95
CA LEU A 161 -23.70 -14.73 -17.87
C LEU A 161 -22.34 -14.98 -17.22
N TYR A 162 -21.34 -14.18 -17.60
CA TYR A 162 -19.98 -14.33 -17.08
C TYR A 162 -19.92 -14.20 -15.55
N PRO A 163 -20.37 -13.11 -14.90
CA PRO A 163 -20.29 -12.97 -13.46
C PRO A 163 -21.19 -13.95 -12.71
N PHE A 164 -22.38 -14.30 -13.23
CA PHE A 164 -23.31 -15.22 -12.57
C PHE A 164 -22.71 -16.60 -12.33
N TRP A 165 -21.83 -17.07 -13.24
CA TRP A 165 -21.08 -18.31 -13.03
C TRP A 165 -19.70 -18.09 -12.41
N ALA A 166 -18.99 -17.01 -12.78
CA ALA A 166 -17.62 -16.80 -12.32
C ALA A 166 -17.54 -16.62 -10.79
N LEU A 167 -18.53 -15.97 -10.18
CA LEU A 167 -18.56 -15.79 -8.72
C LEU A 167 -18.76 -17.09 -7.94
N VAL A 168 -19.25 -18.16 -8.58
CA VAL A 168 -19.30 -19.50 -7.96
C VAL A 168 -17.87 -19.98 -7.70
N ASN A 169 -16.95 -19.78 -8.65
CA ASN A 169 -15.54 -20.13 -8.49
C ASN A 169 -14.78 -19.19 -7.54
N ASP A 170 -15.32 -17.99 -7.29
CA ASP A 170 -14.79 -17.04 -6.31
C ASP A 170 -15.32 -17.32 -4.90
N ASP A 171 -16.05 -18.44 -4.70
CA ASP A 171 -16.70 -18.83 -3.44
C ASP A 171 -17.68 -17.78 -2.90
N LEU A 172 -18.33 -16.98 -3.77
CA LEU A 172 -19.24 -15.89 -3.38
C LEU A 172 -20.68 -16.08 -3.89
N TRP A 173 -20.91 -17.07 -4.75
CA TRP A 173 -22.20 -17.30 -5.39
C TRP A 173 -22.58 -18.78 -5.38
N THR A 174 -23.88 -19.04 -5.34
CA THR A 174 -24.48 -20.37 -5.44
C THR A 174 -25.51 -20.36 -6.56
N VAL A 175 -25.64 -21.48 -7.27
CA VAL A 175 -26.61 -21.67 -8.36
C VAL A 175 -27.29 -23.01 -8.14
N ASP A 176 -28.61 -23.09 -8.34
CA ASP A 176 -29.41 -24.31 -8.19
C ASP A 176 -30.63 -24.30 -9.14
N PRO A 177 -30.94 -25.40 -9.87
CA PRO A 177 -30.18 -26.65 -9.97
C PRO A 177 -28.98 -26.55 -10.91
N VAL A 178 -27.79 -26.98 -10.46
CA VAL A 178 -26.58 -27.05 -11.31
C VAL A 178 -26.62 -28.23 -12.27
N HIS A 179 -27.17 -29.36 -11.83
CA HIS A 179 -27.11 -30.64 -12.55
C HIS A 179 -27.93 -30.67 -13.85
N GLU A 180 -28.86 -29.72 -14.00
CA GLU A 180 -29.67 -29.55 -15.22
C GLU A 180 -28.99 -28.65 -16.27
N LEU A 181 -27.87 -28.01 -15.91
CA LEU A 181 -27.19 -27.07 -16.78
C LEU A 181 -26.24 -27.77 -17.77
N THR A 182 -26.38 -27.42 -19.04
CA THR A 182 -25.44 -27.82 -20.09
C THR A 182 -24.23 -26.89 -20.08
N LEU A 183 -23.06 -27.45 -19.78
CA LEU A 183 -21.80 -26.72 -19.78
C LEU A 183 -21.22 -26.60 -21.21
N THR A 184 -20.46 -25.53 -21.43
CA THR A 184 -19.62 -25.35 -22.63
C THR A 184 -18.66 -26.51 -22.82
N SER A 185 -18.14 -26.70 -24.03
CA SER A 185 -17.25 -27.81 -24.40
C SER A 185 -16.00 -28.01 -23.52
N ARG A 186 -15.58 -26.96 -22.79
CA ARG A 186 -14.47 -27.01 -21.83
C ARG A 186 -14.90 -27.17 -20.37
N GLY A 187 -16.20 -27.35 -20.10
CA GLY A 187 -16.78 -27.46 -18.76
C GLY A 187 -16.66 -26.21 -17.90
N ARG A 188 -16.28 -25.06 -18.47
CA ARG A 188 -15.88 -23.87 -17.69
C ARG A 188 -17.06 -23.02 -17.21
N ARG A 189 -18.16 -23.03 -17.96
CA ARG A 189 -19.38 -22.27 -17.69
C ARG A 189 -20.59 -22.88 -18.41
N PRO A 190 -21.83 -22.66 -17.93
CA PRO A 190 -23.05 -23.02 -18.66
C PRO A 190 -23.19 -22.22 -19.95
N THR A 191 -23.96 -22.76 -20.90
CA THR A 191 -24.35 -22.01 -22.12
C THR A 191 -25.51 -21.06 -21.80
N LEU A 192 -25.60 -19.94 -22.53
CA LEU A 192 -26.71 -18.98 -22.39
C LEU A 192 -28.06 -19.65 -22.66
N GLU A 193 -28.12 -20.49 -23.69
CA GLU A 193 -29.31 -21.30 -24.01
C GLU A 193 -29.75 -22.18 -22.84
N SER A 194 -28.80 -22.84 -22.16
CA SER A 194 -29.13 -23.70 -21.02
C SER A 194 -29.63 -22.90 -19.82
N LEU A 195 -29.01 -21.74 -19.53
CA LEU A 195 -29.47 -20.87 -18.45
C LEU A 195 -30.87 -20.33 -18.72
N ASN A 196 -31.13 -19.87 -19.95
CA ASN A 196 -32.45 -19.37 -20.34
C ASN A 196 -33.54 -20.44 -20.32
N ARG A 197 -33.19 -21.70 -20.61
CA ARG A 197 -34.14 -22.83 -20.61
C ARG A 197 -34.45 -23.32 -19.19
N VAL A 198 -33.43 -23.49 -18.35
CA VAL A 198 -33.57 -24.05 -16.99
C VAL A 198 -34.02 -22.98 -15.99
N ASP A 199 -33.64 -21.73 -16.22
CA ASP A 199 -33.85 -20.59 -15.33
C ASP A 199 -33.43 -20.86 -13.86
N PRO A 200 -32.19 -21.34 -13.63
CA PRO A 200 -31.78 -21.71 -12.28
C PRO A 200 -31.77 -20.50 -11.35
N SER A 201 -32.03 -20.73 -10.07
CA SER A 201 -31.88 -19.69 -9.07
C SER A 201 -30.42 -19.50 -8.70
N GLY A 202 -29.96 -18.25 -8.63
CA GLY A 202 -28.63 -17.87 -8.18
C GLY A 202 -28.67 -16.87 -7.03
N GLY A 203 -27.65 -16.89 -6.18
CA GLY A 203 -27.59 -15.98 -5.04
C GLY A 203 -26.30 -16.08 -4.23
N LEU A 204 -26.11 -15.13 -3.32
CA LEU A 204 -25.05 -15.18 -2.30
C LEU A 204 -25.13 -16.51 -1.52
N ARG A 205 -23.98 -16.98 -1.02
CA ARG A 205 -23.95 -18.11 -0.09
C ARG A 205 -24.83 -17.82 1.13
N GLU A 206 -25.38 -18.86 1.73
CA GLU A 206 -26.29 -18.76 2.88
C GLU A 206 -25.66 -17.99 4.04
N ASP A 207 -24.49 -18.42 4.53
CA ASP A 207 -23.76 -17.74 5.61
C ASP A 207 -23.46 -16.27 5.30
N ASP A 208 -23.14 -15.95 4.04
CA ASP A 208 -22.82 -14.58 3.61
C ASP A 208 -24.09 -13.72 3.60
N TYR A 209 -25.19 -14.24 3.06
CA TYR A 209 -26.46 -13.54 3.04
C TYR A 209 -26.97 -13.24 4.46
N GLU A 210 -26.88 -14.22 5.37
CA GLU A 210 -27.23 -14.01 6.79
C GLU A 210 -26.30 -13.01 7.47
N LEU A 211 -24.99 -13.06 7.19
CA LEU A 211 -24.02 -12.09 7.68
C LEU A 211 -24.39 -10.67 7.23
N LEU A 212 -24.69 -10.47 5.95
CA LEU A 212 -25.05 -9.15 5.42
C LEU A 212 -26.35 -8.60 6.02
N ARG A 213 -27.35 -9.46 6.25
CA ARG A 213 -28.61 -9.06 6.90
C ARG A 213 -28.46 -8.75 8.38
N SER A 214 -27.66 -9.52 9.10
CA SER A 214 -27.46 -9.36 10.54
C SER A 214 -26.47 -8.25 10.89
N GLN A 215 -25.56 -7.91 9.99
CA GLN A 215 -24.49 -6.93 10.20
C GLN A 215 -24.39 -5.94 9.02
N PRO A 216 -25.25 -4.91 8.97
CA PRO A 216 -25.25 -3.91 7.90
C PRO A 216 -23.89 -3.23 7.68
N GLN A 217 -23.07 -3.08 8.73
CA GLN A 217 -21.72 -2.54 8.63
C GLN A 217 -20.80 -3.39 7.72
N VAL A 218 -20.98 -4.70 7.68
CA VAL A 218 -20.19 -5.60 6.80
C VAL A 218 -20.64 -5.44 5.35
N ALA A 219 -21.94 -5.28 5.12
CA ALA A 219 -22.50 -4.99 3.81
C ALA A 219 -21.97 -3.64 3.29
N ALA A 220 -22.01 -2.60 4.12
CA ALA A 220 -21.51 -1.28 3.80
C ALA A 220 -20.00 -1.30 3.50
N GLU A 221 -19.18 -1.99 4.30
CA GLU A 221 -17.73 -2.11 4.08
C GLU A 221 -17.42 -2.83 2.76
N ALA A 222 -18.12 -3.95 2.48
CA ALA A 222 -17.94 -4.69 1.24
C ALA A 222 -18.33 -3.87 0.01
N ALA A 223 -19.47 -3.17 0.07
CA ALA A 223 -19.92 -2.28 -0.99
C ALA A 223 -18.94 -1.14 -1.22
N ALA A 224 -18.55 -0.41 -0.17
CA ALA A 224 -17.59 0.68 -0.26
C ALA A 224 -16.23 0.23 -0.82
N GLY A 225 -15.77 -0.97 -0.44
CA GLY A 225 -14.55 -1.57 -0.98
C GLY A 225 -14.63 -1.82 -2.48
N LEU A 226 -15.76 -2.36 -2.97
CA LEU A 226 -16.00 -2.56 -4.40
C LEU A 226 -16.10 -1.22 -5.15
N LEU A 227 -16.79 -0.23 -4.58
CA LEU A 227 -16.91 1.12 -5.15
C LEU A 227 -15.54 1.76 -5.36
N LEU A 228 -14.69 1.81 -4.33
CA LEU A 228 -13.35 2.39 -4.44
C LEU A 228 -12.48 1.66 -5.48
N ARG A 229 -12.60 0.33 -5.55
CA ARG A 229 -11.71 -0.49 -6.40
C ARG A 229 -12.14 -0.53 -7.86
N TYR A 230 -13.43 -0.35 -8.16
CA TYR A 230 -13.95 -0.64 -9.50
C TYR A 230 -14.78 0.47 -10.11
N PHE A 231 -15.37 1.32 -9.28
CA PHE A 231 -16.27 2.39 -9.70
C PHE A 231 -15.75 3.75 -9.22
N TYR A 232 -14.43 3.91 -9.10
CA TYR A 232 -13.81 5.18 -8.75
C TYR A 232 -13.33 5.91 -10.01
N PRO A 233 -13.64 7.22 -10.18
CA PRO A 233 -14.52 8.05 -9.33
C PRO A 233 -15.98 7.60 -9.35
N LEU A 234 -16.71 7.80 -8.25
CA LEU A 234 -18.09 7.35 -8.09
C LEU A 234 -19.03 8.04 -9.11
N PRO A 235 -19.66 7.31 -10.04
CA PRO A 235 -20.63 7.88 -10.97
C PRO A 235 -21.92 8.31 -10.25
N ALA A 236 -22.53 9.40 -10.72
CA ALA A 236 -23.84 9.83 -10.23
C ALA A 236 -24.92 8.77 -10.47
N GLY A 237 -25.83 8.60 -9.51
CA GLY A 237 -26.93 7.63 -9.59
C GLY A 237 -26.53 6.18 -9.29
N LEU A 238 -25.23 5.88 -9.13
CA LEU A 238 -24.77 4.50 -8.95
C LEU A 238 -25.33 3.89 -7.65
N LEU A 239 -25.35 4.64 -6.56
CA LEU A 239 -25.87 4.12 -5.29
C LEU A 239 -27.35 3.80 -5.38
N GLU A 240 -28.14 4.62 -6.07
CA GLU A 240 -29.57 4.39 -6.30
C GLU A 240 -29.79 3.16 -7.19
N ASP A 241 -29.10 3.08 -8.32
CA ASP A 241 -29.23 2.01 -9.32
C ASP A 241 -28.89 0.62 -8.74
N PHE A 242 -27.92 0.55 -7.83
CA PHE A 242 -27.53 -0.68 -7.15
C PHE A 242 -28.31 -0.95 -5.85
N GLY A 243 -29.22 -0.06 -5.43
CA GLY A 243 -29.98 -0.22 -4.18
C GLY A 243 -29.13 -0.05 -2.92
N LEU A 244 -28.10 0.78 -2.98
CA LEU A 244 -27.14 1.03 -1.89
C LEU A 244 -27.32 2.39 -1.20
N HIS A 245 -28.19 3.26 -1.71
CA HIS A 245 -28.37 4.63 -1.21
C HIS A 245 -28.68 4.69 0.30
N ASP A 246 -29.53 3.80 0.81
CA ASP A 246 -29.84 3.72 2.24
C ASP A 246 -28.68 3.13 3.04
N LEU A 247 -28.02 2.08 2.50
CA LEU A 247 -26.92 1.39 3.17
C LEU A 247 -25.67 2.28 3.33
N LEU A 248 -25.43 3.13 2.33
CA LEU A 248 -24.29 4.03 2.26
C LEU A 248 -24.72 5.51 2.34
N ALA A 249 -25.83 5.77 3.04
CA ALA A 249 -26.37 7.11 3.21
C ALA A 249 -25.33 8.06 3.81
N GLY A 250 -25.18 9.24 3.23
CA GLY A 250 -24.13 10.20 3.58
C GLY A 250 -22.86 9.99 2.76
N ARG A 251 -21.76 9.61 3.43
CA ARG A 251 -20.45 9.37 2.79
C ARG A 251 -20.17 7.88 2.68
N TRP A 252 -20.12 7.36 1.45
CA TRP A 252 -19.90 5.93 1.20
C TRP A 252 -18.56 5.45 1.77
N ALA A 253 -17.55 6.32 1.81
CA ALA A 253 -16.22 5.98 2.28
C ALA A 253 -16.12 5.80 3.81
N ASP A 254 -17.08 6.30 4.60
CA ASP A 254 -17.08 6.17 6.07
C ASP A 254 -17.26 4.69 6.50
N ALA A 255 -17.81 3.86 5.61
CA ALA A 255 -17.92 2.42 5.82
C ALA A 255 -16.59 1.66 5.70
N LEU A 256 -15.57 2.25 5.07
CA LEU A 256 -14.28 1.59 4.91
C LEU A 256 -13.56 1.42 6.24
N ARG A 257 -12.77 0.36 6.35
CA ARG A 257 -11.86 0.12 7.47
C ARG A 257 -10.43 -0.10 6.99
N PRO A 258 -9.39 0.20 7.80
CA PRO A 258 -9.41 0.95 9.07
C PRO A 258 -9.99 2.37 8.95
N GLN A 259 -10.41 2.93 10.08
CA GLN A 259 -10.70 4.35 10.24
C GLN A 259 -9.40 5.15 10.42
N LEU A 260 -9.42 6.40 9.96
CA LEU A 260 -8.29 7.32 10.12
C LEU A 260 -7.92 7.46 11.60
N GLY A 261 -6.62 7.39 11.90
CA GLY A 261 -6.09 7.48 13.25
C GLY A 261 -6.05 6.15 14.02
N GLU A 262 -6.57 5.04 13.48
CA GLU A 262 -6.40 3.73 14.13
C GLU A 262 -4.92 3.34 14.21
N SER A 263 -4.47 2.99 15.42
CA SER A 263 -3.06 2.70 15.73
C SER A 263 -2.83 1.24 16.12
N PHE A 264 -1.69 0.71 15.68
CA PHE A 264 -1.27 -0.66 15.91
C PHE A 264 0.22 -0.72 16.24
N LYS A 265 0.58 -1.58 17.19
CA LYS A 265 1.98 -1.75 17.64
C LYS A 265 2.95 -2.05 16.49
N ASP A 266 2.56 -2.93 15.58
CA ASP A 266 3.41 -3.44 14.50
C ASP A 266 2.59 -3.94 13.29
N ARG A 267 3.28 -4.27 12.20
CA ARG A 267 2.68 -4.81 10.97
C ARG A 267 1.92 -6.12 11.19
N ASP A 268 2.29 -6.91 12.19
CA ASP A 268 1.66 -8.18 12.50
C ASP A 268 0.30 -7.98 13.19
N ALA A 269 0.17 -6.96 14.03
CA ALA A 269 -1.10 -6.53 14.59
C ALA A 269 -2.09 -6.05 13.51
N ILE A 270 -1.62 -5.22 12.56
CA ILE A 270 -2.45 -4.76 11.41
C ILE A 270 -2.91 -5.96 10.58
N TRP A 271 -1.98 -6.84 10.22
CA TRP A 271 -2.28 -8.03 9.42
C TRP A 271 -3.29 -8.97 10.08
N ARG A 272 -3.29 -9.11 11.40
CA ARG A 272 -4.30 -9.93 12.09
C ARG A 272 -5.71 -9.38 11.99
N VAL A 273 -5.85 -8.05 11.99
CA VAL A 273 -7.16 -7.38 11.98
C VAL A 273 -7.67 -7.24 10.54
N TYR A 274 -6.83 -6.75 9.64
CA TYR A 274 -7.24 -6.43 8.26
C TYR A 274 -6.67 -7.37 7.20
N GLY A 275 -5.94 -8.42 7.57
CA GLY A 275 -5.38 -9.39 6.63
C GLY A 275 -4.45 -8.78 5.57
N GLY A 276 -4.45 -9.36 4.38
CA GLY A 276 -3.64 -8.90 3.25
C GLY A 276 -2.16 -9.25 3.36
N GLN A 277 -1.32 -8.44 2.70
CA GLN A 277 0.12 -8.69 2.66
C GLN A 277 0.83 -8.14 3.92
N LYS A 278 1.46 -9.05 4.68
CA LYS A 278 2.13 -8.72 5.94
C LYS A 278 3.47 -8.02 5.76
N MET A 279 4.26 -8.46 4.77
CA MET A 279 5.69 -8.13 4.70
C MET A 279 6.00 -6.95 3.78
N ALA A 280 5.26 -6.81 2.67
CA ALA A 280 5.56 -5.78 1.68
C ALA A 280 5.24 -4.37 2.20
N GLY A 281 6.11 -3.41 1.87
CA GLY A 281 5.85 -1.99 2.13
C GLY A 281 4.68 -1.46 1.30
N ILE A 282 4.45 -2.04 0.13
CA ILE A 282 3.33 -1.73 -0.77
C ILE A 282 2.49 -3.00 -0.96
N GLY A 283 1.21 -2.95 -0.60
CA GLY A 283 0.34 -4.11 -0.78
C GLY A 283 -1.10 -3.86 -0.37
N CYS A 284 -2.00 -4.75 -0.80
CA CYS A 284 -3.40 -4.67 -0.42
C CYS A 284 -3.66 -5.31 0.94
N LEU A 285 -4.58 -4.72 1.70
CA LEU A 285 -5.22 -5.39 2.84
C LEU A 285 -6.23 -6.44 2.33
N ALA A 286 -6.96 -7.10 3.25
CA ALA A 286 -7.90 -8.16 2.91
C ALA A 286 -8.98 -7.71 1.94
N ASP A 287 -9.41 -6.45 2.02
CA ASP A 287 -10.42 -5.78 1.18
C ASP A 287 -9.97 -5.51 -0.27
N GLY A 288 -8.68 -5.72 -0.57
CA GLY A 288 -8.10 -5.48 -1.89
C GLY A 288 -7.78 -4.01 -2.20
N ILE A 289 -7.88 -3.10 -1.23
CA ILE A 289 -7.50 -1.69 -1.37
C ILE A 289 -6.00 -1.55 -1.05
N LEU A 290 -5.28 -0.78 -1.89
CA LEU A 290 -3.84 -0.58 -1.77
C LEU A 290 -3.51 0.19 -0.49
N SER A 291 -2.49 -0.29 0.21
CA SER A 291 -1.91 0.35 1.38
C SER A 291 -0.40 0.42 1.21
N VAL A 292 0.17 1.57 1.54
CA VAL A 292 1.62 1.78 1.62
C VAL A 292 2.00 2.00 3.07
N PHE A 293 3.18 1.55 3.47
CA PHE A 293 3.62 1.53 4.86
C PHE A 293 5.02 2.11 4.97
N SER A 294 5.08 3.28 5.61
CA SER A 294 6.32 3.97 5.93
C SER A 294 6.69 3.75 7.41
N ASP A 295 7.89 3.24 7.66
CA ASP A 295 8.49 3.12 9.00
C ASP A 295 9.74 4.00 9.03
N ASP A 296 9.85 4.95 9.96
CA ASP A 296 11.02 5.84 10.08
C ASP A 296 12.33 5.06 10.35
N LYS A 297 12.24 3.82 10.86
CA LYS A 297 13.38 2.90 11.01
C LYS A 297 13.51 1.91 9.85
N GLY A 298 12.63 1.99 8.87
CA GLY A 298 12.61 1.12 7.70
C GLY A 298 13.87 1.29 6.84
N PRO A 299 14.09 0.38 5.90
CA PRO A 299 15.23 0.44 4.97
C PRO A 299 15.12 1.59 3.97
N TYR A 300 13.97 2.26 3.91
CA TYR A 300 13.67 3.33 2.97
C TYR A 300 13.65 4.67 3.69
N ALA A 301 14.29 5.68 3.09
CA ALA A 301 14.28 7.05 3.57
C ALA A 301 13.03 7.80 3.07
N ASP A 302 11.85 7.31 3.45
CA ASP A 302 10.61 8.04 3.19
C ASP A 302 10.63 9.39 3.91
N GLY A 303 9.96 10.38 3.32
CA GLY A 303 9.98 11.72 3.88
C GLY A 303 8.74 12.53 3.57
N ARG A 304 8.74 13.75 4.10
CA ARG A 304 7.77 14.78 3.78
C ARG A 304 8.46 15.81 2.89
N LEU A 305 7.81 16.21 1.81
CA LEU A 305 8.20 17.38 1.05
C LEU A 305 8.13 18.61 1.96
N PRO A 306 9.22 19.38 2.08
CA PRO A 306 9.23 20.61 2.87
C PRO A 306 8.13 21.57 2.39
N ASP A 307 7.62 22.38 3.32
CA ASP A 307 6.56 23.37 3.14
C ASP A 307 5.15 22.83 2.79
N THR A 308 5.02 21.71 2.07
CA THR A 308 3.71 21.12 1.73
C THR A 308 3.27 20.03 2.69
N GLY A 309 4.22 19.30 3.29
CA GLY A 309 3.92 18.09 4.08
C GLY A 309 3.43 16.90 3.24
N TRP A 310 3.50 16.99 1.90
CA TRP A 310 3.18 15.89 1.00
C TRP A 310 4.22 14.78 1.16
N ILE A 311 3.86 13.55 0.84
CA ILE A 311 4.68 12.39 1.14
C ILE A 311 5.58 12.09 -0.06
N ALA A 312 6.86 11.87 0.21
CA ALA A 312 7.83 11.37 -0.73
C ALA A 312 8.13 9.91 -0.33
N TYR A 313 7.49 8.97 -1.01
CA TYR A 313 7.48 7.55 -0.67
C TYR A 313 8.36 6.76 -1.64
N VAL A 314 9.31 5.99 -1.12
CA VAL A 314 10.23 5.19 -1.95
C VAL A 314 9.54 3.91 -2.44
N GLY A 315 9.77 3.56 -3.70
CA GLY A 315 9.15 2.40 -4.35
C GLY A 315 9.55 1.05 -3.77
N ASP A 316 8.87 0.00 -4.25
CA ASP A 316 9.11 -1.39 -3.88
C ASP A 316 10.39 -1.95 -4.52
N GLY A 317 11.05 -2.87 -3.82
CA GLY A 317 12.33 -3.47 -4.18
C GLY A 317 13.42 -3.08 -3.19
N LEU A 318 14.05 -4.06 -2.54
CA LEU A 318 15.03 -3.88 -1.46
C LEU A 318 16.48 -3.76 -1.95
N SER A 319 16.79 -4.28 -3.13
CA SER A 319 18.13 -4.31 -3.72
C SER A 319 18.05 -4.22 -5.24
N GLY A 320 19.09 -3.64 -5.85
CA GLY A 320 19.16 -3.40 -7.29
C GLY A 320 18.15 -2.37 -7.81
N ASP A 321 18.26 -2.04 -9.10
CA ASP A 321 17.38 -1.07 -9.74
C ASP A 321 15.91 -1.52 -9.69
N GLN A 322 15.05 -0.65 -9.18
CA GLN A 322 13.62 -0.90 -9.08
C GLN A 322 12.96 -0.94 -10.46
N ARG A 323 11.90 -1.74 -10.56
CA ARG A 323 11.12 -1.93 -11.79
C ARG A 323 9.62 -1.73 -11.51
N ILE A 324 8.86 -1.43 -12.55
CA ILE A 324 7.38 -1.46 -12.48
C ILE A 324 6.95 -2.92 -12.44
N ALA A 325 7.05 -3.50 -11.25
CA ALA A 325 6.66 -4.86 -10.91
C ALA A 325 6.15 -4.85 -9.46
N ASP A 326 5.40 -5.89 -9.08
CA ASP A 326 4.89 -6.08 -7.72
C ASP A 326 4.20 -4.82 -7.17
N GLY A 327 4.67 -4.26 -6.05
CA GLY A 327 4.10 -3.06 -5.45
C GLY A 327 4.13 -1.83 -6.37
N ASN A 328 5.20 -1.66 -7.14
CA ASN A 328 5.33 -0.50 -8.05
C ASN A 328 4.35 -0.58 -9.23
N GLU A 329 3.97 -1.78 -9.64
CA GLU A 329 2.93 -1.97 -10.66
C GLU A 329 1.57 -1.51 -10.12
N LEU A 330 1.23 -1.90 -8.88
CA LEU A 330 0.00 -1.43 -8.22
C LEU A 330 -0.03 0.08 -8.04
N MET A 331 1.10 0.70 -7.66
CA MET A 331 1.20 2.16 -7.55
C MET A 331 0.98 2.82 -8.92
N ALA A 332 1.53 2.26 -10.01
CA ALA A 332 1.31 2.77 -11.36
C ALA A 332 -0.16 2.67 -11.79
N GLU A 333 -0.83 1.56 -11.46
CA GLU A 333 -2.26 1.37 -11.70
C GLU A 333 -3.10 2.41 -10.94
N TYR A 334 -2.76 2.69 -9.67
CA TYR A 334 -3.44 3.70 -8.86
C TYR A 334 -3.20 5.13 -9.37
N GLN A 335 -1.97 5.44 -9.82
CA GLN A 335 -1.65 6.72 -10.45
C GLN A 335 -2.50 6.94 -11.70
N ALA A 336 -2.53 5.96 -12.61
CA ALA A 336 -3.30 6.06 -13.86
C ALA A 336 -4.81 6.23 -13.62
N ALA A 337 -5.34 5.63 -12.54
CA ALA A 337 -6.74 5.77 -12.16
C ALA A 337 -7.05 7.02 -11.30
N GLY A 338 -6.02 7.80 -10.89
CA GLY A 338 -6.17 8.89 -9.93
C GLY A 338 -6.77 8.44 -8.59
N ARG A 339 -6.56 7.16 -8.23
CA ARG A 339 -7.24 6.49 -7.13
C ARG A 339 -6.50 6.70 -5.80
N PRO A 340 -7.21 6.98 -4.70
CA PRO A 340 -6.59 7.11 -3.40
C PRO A 340 -6.23 5.74 -2.81
N LEU A 341 -5.15 5.70 -2.04
CA LEU A 341 -4.63 4.56 -1.31
C LEU A 341 -4.47 4.90 0.18
N ARG A 342 -4.29 3.89 1.02
CA ARG A 342 -4.04 4.11 2.45
C ARG A 342 -2.56 4.36 2.71
N TYR A 343 -2.23 5.43 3.41
CA TYR A 343 -0.87 5.68 3.90
C TYR A 343 -0.79 5.36 5.39
N TRP A 344 0.01 4.35 5.72
CA TRP A 344 0.36 3.99 7.08
C TRP A 344 1.72 4.54 7.44
N HIS A 345 1.84 5.17 8.61
CA HIS A 345 3.10 5.71 9.11
C HIS A 345 3.40 5.21 10.51
N LYS A 346 4.66 4.87 10.75
CA LYS A 346 5.19 4.61 12.07
C LYS A 346 6.36 5.55 12.36
N PRO A 347 6.12 6.59 13.17
CA PRO A 347 7.20 7.44 13.64
C PRO A 347 8.22 6.66 14.48
N PHE A 348 9.45 7.18 14.56
CA PHE A 348 10.51 6.59 15.39
C PHE A 348 10.04 6.34 16.84
N GLN A 349 10.18 5.09 17.31
CA GLN A 349 9.75 4.61 18.63
C GLN A 349 8.24 4.75 18.93
N LYS A 350 7.40 4.95 17.90
CA LYS A 350 5.94 4.98 18.04
C LYS A 350 5.29 3.76 17.36
N GLN A 351 3.95 3.77 17.36
CA GLN A 351 3.10 2.74 16.73
C GLN A 351 2.81 3.11 15.27
N PHE A 352 2.46 2.11 14.46
CA PHE A 352 1.86 2.37 13.16
C PHE A 352 0.49 3.02 13.34
N THR A 353 0.15 3.96 12.49
CA THR A 353 -1.19 4.56 12.43
C THR A 353 -1.64 4.62 10.98
N PHE A 354 -2.92 4.34 10.72
CA PHE A 354 -3.51 4.69 9.43
C PHE A 354 -3.68 6.21 9.42
N GLU A 355 -2.67 6.89 8.88
CA GLU A 355 -2.50 8.31 9.11
C GLU A 355 -3.39 9.14 8.18
N THR A 356 -3.42 8.78 6.89
CA THR A 356 -4.17 9.53 5.88
C THR A 356 -4.49 8.65 4.68
N TRP A 357 -5.58 8.96 3.98
CA TRP A 357 -5.69 8.60 2.58
C TRP A 357 -4.70 9.46 1.79
N ALA A 358 -4.17 8.94 0.69
CA ALA A 358 -3.29 9.69 -0.18
C ALA A 358 -3.51 9.32 -1.64
N VAL A 359 -3.28 10.26 -2.55
CA VAL A 359 -3.34 10.04 -4.00
C VAL A 359 -1.98 10.29 -4.62
N ILE A 360 -1.59 9.47 -5.60
CA ILE A 360 -0.33 9.64 -6.33
C ILE A 360 -0.50 10.81 -7.29
N VAL A 361 0.38 11.81 -7.17
CA VAL A 361 0.35 13.04 -7.97
C VAL A 361 1.57 13.18 -8.87
N GLN A 362 2.61 12.37 -8.65
CA GLN A 362 3.79 12.33 -9.51
C GLN A 362 4.61 11.08 -9.22
N ARG A 363 5.33 10.57 -10.24
CA ARG A 363 6.32 9.51 -10.10
C ARG A 363 7.67 9.94 -10.66
N ARG A 364 8.73 9.72 -9.89
CA ARG A 364 10.11 10.08 -10.27
C ARG A 364 11.07 8.90 -10.13
N LEU A 365 12.22 8.98 -10.78
CA LEU A 365 13.35 8.06 -10.58
C LEU A 365 14.52 8.82 -9.94
N ARG A 366 15.12 8.25 -8.90
CA ARG A 366 16.20 8.84 -8.11
C ARG A 366 17.29 7.80 -7.81
N TRP A 367 18.48 8.28 -7.45
CA TRP A 367 19.52 7.45 -6.84
C TRP A 367 19.23 7.30 -5.35
N GLY A 368 19.28 6.06 -4.87
CA GLY A 368 19.22 5.73 -3.45
C GLY A 368 20.10 4.53 -3.13
N ARG A 369 20.14 4.15 -1.85
CA ARG A 369 20.88 2.98 -1.37
C ARG A 369 19.93 1.84 -1.07
N GLY A 370 20.23 0.65 -1.59
CA GLY A 370 19.52 -0.58 -1.25
C GLY A 370 19.82 -1.04 0.17
N ALA A 371 19.09 -2.07 0.61
CA ALA A 371 19.33 -2.75 1.89
C ALA A 371 20.70 -3.47 1.93
N ASP A 372 21.30 -3.71 0.76
CA ASP A 372 22.67 -4.20 0.58
C ASP A 372 23.74 -3.09 0.68
N GLY A 373 23.34 -1.84 0.86
CA GLY A 373 24.23 -0.67 0.91
C GLY A 373 24.70 -0.19 -0.47
N HIS A 374 24.33 -0.86 -1.56
CA HIS A 374 24.72 -0.47 -2.90
C HIS A 374 23.81 0.61 -3.48
N TRP A 375 24.39 1.47 -4.31
CA TRP A 375 23.63 2.46 -5.08
C TRP A 375 22.76 1.78 -6.13
N ARG A 376 21.55 2.31 -6.29
CA ARG A 376 20.54 1.83 -7.23
C ARG A 376 19.63 2.96 -7.69
N ARG A 377 18.91 2.72 -8.78
CA ARG A 377 17.77 3.55 -9.19
C ARG A 377 16.51 3.09 -8.46
N GLU A 378 15.83 4.02 -7.82
CA GLU A 378 14.59 3.77 -7.09
C GLU A 378 13.50 4.78 -7.47
N PHE A 379 12.25 4.32 -7.40
CA PHE A 379 11.11 5.20 -7.61
C PHE A 379 10.90 6.08 -6.39
N LEU A 380 10.53 7.33 -6.67
CA LEU A 380 9.97 8.25 -5.69
C LEU A 380 8.53 8.56 -6.10
N TRP A 381 7.59 8.02 -5.32
CA TRP A 381 6.16 8.27 -5.45
C TRP A 381 5.81 9.50 -4.62
N VAL A 382 5.33 10.56 -5.27
CA VAL A 382 4.85 11.75 -4.57
C VAL A 382 3.37 11.55 -4.29
N LEU A 383 3.01 11.51 -3.01
CA LEU A 383 1.63 11.30 -2.56
C LEU A 383 1.10 12.57 -1.89
N ALA A 384 -0.05 13.04 -2.37
CA ALA A 384 -0.77 14.13 -1.74
C ALA A 384 -1.78 13.55 -0.73
N PRO A 385 -1.76 13.97 0.55
CA PRO A 385 -2.72 13.52 1.54
C PRO A 385 -4.12 14.07 1.24
N VAL A 386 -5.13 13.23 1.41
CA VAL A 386 -6.55 13.58 1.23
C VAL A 386 -7.37 13.06 2.41
N PRO A 387 -8.47 13.75 2.80
CA PRO A 387 -9.21 13.39 4.01
C PRO A 387 -10.04 12.10 3.86
N SER A 388 -10.43 11.78 2.64
CA SER A 388 -11.31 10.65 2.31
C SER A 388 -11.09 10.27 0.85
N PRO A 389 -11.45 9.05 0.43
CA PRO A 389 -11.55 8.68 -0.96
C PRO A 389 -12.48 9.56 -1.80
N GLU A 390 -13.41 10.29 -1.19
CA GLU A 390 -14.34 11.18 -1.89
C GLU A 390 -13.63 12.41 -2.47
N ARG A 391 -13.56 12.46 -3.80
CA ARG A 391 -12.84 13.48 -4.56
C ARG A 391 -13.34 14.90 -4.33
N GLU A 392 -14.61 15.07 -3.98
CA GLU A 392 -15.24 16.35 -3.68
C GLU A 392 -14.65 17.03 -2.43
N LEU A 393 -14.01 16.26 -1.54
CA LEU A 393 -13.40 16.76 -0.31
C LEU A 393 -11.92 17.12 -0.48
N TRP A 394 -11.37 16.98 -1.69
CA TRP A 394 -9.94 17.17 -1.92
C TRP A 394 -9.61 18.65 -2.08
N ALA A 395 -8.48 19.06 -1.49
CA ALA A 395 -8.02 20.43 -1.60
C ALA A 395 -7.72 20.80 -3.08
N PRO A 396 -7.97 22.05 -3.51
CA PRO A 396 -7.72 22.49 -4.89
C PRO A 396 -6.31 22.17 -5.38
N ASP A 397 -5.30 22.35 -4.54
CA ASP A 397 -3.91 22.08 -4.90
C ASP A 397 -3.65 20.59 -5.24
N VAL A 398 -4.39 19.67 -4.63
CA VAL A 398 -4.31 18.23 -4.94
C VAL A 398 -4.92 17.97 -6.33
N LEU A 399 -6.08 18.57 -6.60
CA LEU A 399 -6.76 18.45 -7.89
C LEU A 399 -5.92 19.05 -9.02
N GLU A 400 -5.32 20.22 -8.81
CA GLU A 400 -4.42 20.84 -9.79
C GLU A 400 -3.17 19.99 -10.05
N ALA A 401 -2.61 19.35 -9.02
CA ALA A 401 -1.46 18.45 -9.20
C ALA A 401 -1.84 17.18 -9.98
N LEU A 402 -3.03 16.63 -9.78
CA LEU A 402 -3.53 15.50 -10.56
C LEU A 402 -3.81 15.86 -12.01
N GLU A 403 -4.36 17.04 -12.28
CA GLU A 403 -4.57 17.54 -13.64
C GLU A 403 -3.24 17.78 -14.37
N ALA A 404 -2.20 18.17 -13.64
CA ALA A 404 -0.86 18.37 -14.18
C ALA A 404 -0.08 17.04 -14.36
N ASP A 405 -0.48 15.97 -13.67
CA ASP A 405 0.20 14.67 -13.78
C ASP A 405 -0.09 14.02 -15.13
N THR A 406 0.98 13.72 -15.86
CA THR A 406 0.90 13.03 -17.15
C THR A 406 1.03 11.51 -17.00
N GLY A 407 1.27 11.01 -15.78
CA GLY A 407 1.62 9.61 -15.52
C GLY A 407 3.05 9.23 -15.92
N ALA A 408 3.78 10.15 -16.56
CA ALA A 408 5.13 9.92 -17.04
C ALA A 408 6.14 9.80 -15.88
N LEU A 409 7.19 9.00 -16.10
CA LEU A 409 8.31 8.89 -15.17
C LEU A 409 9.22 10.11 -15.34
N HIS A 410 9.41 10.87 -14.26
CA HIS A 410 10.43 11.93 -14.23
C HIS A 410 11.77 11.35 -13.81
N ASP A 411 12.65 11.08 -14.77
CA ASP A 411 14.01 10.60 -14.45
C ASP A 411 14.90 11.77 -14.01
N ASP A 412 15.33 11.73 -12.76
CA ASP A 412 16.29 12.69 -12.21
C ASP A 412 17.70 12.11 -12.12
N THR A 413 17.89 10.81 -12.39
CA THR A 413 19.18 10.10 -12.26
C THR A 413 20.22 10.55 -13.28
N ASP A 414 19.80 11.19 -14.37
CA ASP A 414 20.69 11.78 -15.37
C ASP A 414 21.36 13.09 -14.91
N ARG A 415 20.82 13.75 -13.88
CA ARG A 415 21.27 15.09 -13.47
C ARG A 415 22.35 15.09 -12.40
N TYR A 416 22.59 13.94 -11.77
CA TYR A 416 23.56 13.76 -10.70
C TYR A 416 23.96 12.28 -10.60
N ARG A 417 25.08 12.00 -9.96
CA ARG A 417 25.62 10.65 -9.78
C ARG A 417 25.67 10.28 -8.30
N PRO A 418 25.70 8.99 -7.95
CA PRO A 418 26.00 8.51 -6.60
C PRO A 418 27.18 9.23 -5.92
N GLY A 419 28.31 9.33 -6.62
CA GLY A 419 29.51 10.02 -6.12
C GLY A 419 29.34 11.52 -5.87
N ASP A 420 28.28 12.14 -6.37
CA ASP A 420 27.97 13.55 -6.10
C ASP A 420 27.37 13.76 -4.71
N LEU A 421 26.81 12.70 -4.11
CA LEU A 421 26.23 12.71 -2.76
C LEU A 421 27.15 12.05 -1.73
N ASP A 422 27.89 11.04 -2.16
CA ASP A 422 28.68 10.17 -1.30
C ASP A 422 30.15 10.18 -1.69
N ALA A 423 31.01 10.47 -0.71
CA ALA A 423 32.44 10.57 -0.90
C ALA A 423 33.09 9.24 -1.30
N GLU A 424 32.56 8.11 -0.85
CA GLU A 424 33.11 6.79 -1.15
C GLU A 424 32.82 6.34 -2.58
N ALA A 425 31.77 6.88 -3.19
CA ALA A 425 31.37 6.60 -4.58
C ALA A 425 31.93 7.62 -5.59
N ARG A 426 32.83 8.52 -5.17
CA ARG A 426 33.37 9.59 -6.03
C ARG A 426 34.22 9.03 -7.16
N ASP A 427 33.99 9.57 -8.36
CA ASP A 427 34.95 9.49 -9.45
C ASP A 427 36.17 10.38 -9.13
N THR A 428 37.34 9.78 -9.01
CA THR A 428 38.58 10.49 -8.68
C THR A 428 39.20 11.20 -9.88
N THR A 429 38.65 11.03 -11.08
CA THR A 429 39.14 11.68 -12.31
C THR A 429 38.52 13.06 -12.54
N GLU A 430 37.35 13.33 -11.95
CA GLU A 430 36.67 14.62 -12.00
C GLU A 430 37.05 15.46 -10.76
N THR A 431 37.49 16.70 -10.97
CA THR A 431 37.79 17.61 -9.86
C THR A 431 36.49 18.04 -9.15
N ASP A 432 36.56 18.41 -7.86
CA ASP A 432 35.37 18.90 -7.14
C ASP A 432 34.82 20.19 -7.77
N GLU A 433 35.67 21.00 -8.41
CA GLU A 433 35.27 22.21 -9.15
C GLU A 433 34.50 21.87 -10.43
N ASP A 434 34.99 20.93 -11.24
CA ASP A 434 34.31 20.47 -12.45
C ASP A 434 32.98 19.79 -12.13
N ALA A 435 32.96 18.95 -11.10
CA ALA A 435 31.73 18.33 -10.59
C ALA A 435 30.72 19.38 -10.14
N TYR A 436 31.16 20.41 -9.43
CA TYR A 436 30.30 21.54 -9.04
C TYR A 436 29.71 22.25 -10.25
N LYS A 437 30.53 22.61 -11.24
CA LYS A 437 30.11 23.30 -12.48
C LYS A 437 29.08 22.47 -13.24
N ARG A 438 29.29 21.16 -13.39
CA ARG A 438 28.33 20.23 -14.01
C ARG A 438 26.98 20.22 -13.28
N LEU A 439 27.00 20.09 -11.96
CA LEU A 439 25.79 20.02 -11.14
C LEU A 439 25.03 21.36 -11.10
N ALA A 440 25.75 22.48 -11.00
CA ALA A 440 25.16 23.82 -11.06
C ALA A 440 24.48 24.08 -12.40
N LYS A 441 25.13 23.72 -13.52
CA LYS A 441 24.54 23.81 -14.86
C LYS A 441 23.29 22.96 -15.01
N ALA A 442 23.29 21.74 -14.46
CA ALA A 442 22.11 20.86 -14.46
C ALA A 442 20.94 21.47 -13.67
N ALA A 443 21.23 22.04 -12.49
CA ALA A 443 20.24 22.73 -11.65
C ALA A 443 19.65 23.96 -12.36
N GLU A 444 20.49 24.79 -13.00
CA GLU A 444 20.05 25.95 -13.77
C GLU A 444 19.17 25.58 -14.96
N ALA A 445 19.56 24.54 -15.72
CA ALA A 445 18.76 24.04 -16.83
C ALA A 445 17.38 23.54 -16.35
N ASN A 446 17.34 22.86 -15.20
CA ASN A 446 16.10 22.40 -14.59
C ASN A 446 15.24 23.56 -14.08
N ALA A 447 15.83 24.57 -13.42
CA ALA A 447 15.12 25.75 -12.94
C ALA A 447 14.49 26.53 -14.11
N LYS A 448 15.23 26.78 -15.19
CA LYS A 448 14.71 27.42 -16.42
C LYS A 448 13.56 26.64 -17.03
N ARG A 449 13.66 25.30 -17.05
CA ARG A 449 12.56 24.44 -17.53
C ARG A 449 11.30 24.58 -16.68
N ARG A 450 11.45 24.66 -15.35
CA ARG A 450 10.32 24.87 -14.42
C ARG A 450 9.69 26.26 -14.56
N GLU A 451 10.49 27.30 -14.80
CA GLU A 451 9.99 28.66 -15.03
C GLU A 451 9.14 28.78 -16.31
N GLN A 452 9.42 27.95 -17.33
CA GLN A 452 8.65 27.90 -18.56
C GLN A 452 7.28 27.21 -18.39
N THR A 453 7.06 26.49 -17.28
CA THR A 453 5.79 25.86 -16.97
C THR A 453 4.77 26.92 -16.56
N LYS A 454 3.75 27.17 -17.41
CA LYS A 454 2.75 28.24 -17.20
C LYS A 454 1.98 28.14 -15.87
N LYS A 455 1.71 26.91 -15.41
CA LYS A 455 1.00 26.64 -14.15
C LYS A 455 1.70 25.50 -13.40
N PRO A 456 2.77 25.77 -12.64
CA PRO A 456 3.50 24.73 -11.94
C PRO A 456 2.65 24.20 -10.78
N SER A 457 2.55 22.87 -10.68
CA SER A 457 1.89 22.21 -9.54
C SER A 457 2.63 22.51 -8.24
N LEU A 458 2.00 22.26 -7.07
CA LEU A 458 2.73 22.31 -5.79
C LEU A 458 3.95 21.38 -5.80
N VAL A 459 3.84 20.20 -6.42
CA VAL A 459 4.97 19.27 -6.53
C VAL A 459 6.14 19.94 -7.25
N ASP A 460 5.89 20.56 -8.41
CA ASP A 460 6.96 21.19 -9.20
C ASP A 460 7.65 22.35 -8.48
N ARG A 461 6.92 23.06 -7.62
CA ARG A 461 7.45 24.15 -6.80
C ARG A 461 8.32 23.66 -5.63
N PHE A 462 7.92 22.57 -4.98
CA PHE A 462 8.52 22.14 -3.71
C PHE A 462 9.42 20.89 -3.82
N ILE A 463 9.39 20.17 -4.94
CA ILE A 463 10.31 19.05 -5.19
C ILE A 463 11.74 19.55 -5.40
N ARG A 464 12.58 19.37 -4.38
CA ARG A 464 13.99 19.77 -4.42
C ARG A 464 14.76 19.02 -5.51
N ASP A 465 15.57 19.75 -6.28
CA ASP A 465 16.46 19.23 -7.31
C ASP A 465 17.70 18.57 -6.66
N PRO A 466 17.95 17.26 -6.90
CA PRO A 466 19.13 16.58 -6.41
C PRO A 466 20.44 17.24 -6.84
N SER A 467 20.49 17.75 -8.07
CA SER A 467 21.72 18.32 -8.63
C SER A 467 22.13 19.60 -7.89
N ALA A 468 21.16 20.45 -7.53
CA ALA A 468 21.40 21.64 -6.74
C ALA A 468 21.90 21.30 -5.32
N ARG A 469 21.26 20.32 -4.68
CA ARG A 469 21.70 19.82 -3.37
C ARG A 469 23.11 19.22 -3.42
N ALA A 470 23.38 18.37 -4.41
CA ALA A 470 24.66 17.72 -4.61
C ALA A 470 25.78 18.73 -4.88
N ALA A 471 25.51 19.78 -5.65
CA ALA A 471 26.46 20.87 -5.87
C ALA A 471 26.89 21.51 -4.53
N VAL A 472 25.95 21.77 -3.62
CA VAL A 472 26.31 22.32 -2.30
C VAL A 472 27.07 21.31 -1.43
N ILE A 473 26.74 20.02 -1.50
CA ILE A 473 27.52 18.98 -0.82
C ILE A 473 28.98 19.02 -1.30
N ARG A 474 29.20 19.06 -2.62
CA ARG A 474 30.53 19.19 -3.23
C ARG A 474 31.24 20.46 -2.76
N ARG A 475 30.59 21.62 -2.90
CA ARG A 475 31.13 22.93 -2.51
C ARG A 475 31.53 23.01 -1.04
N SER A 476 30.73 22.40 -0.16
CA SER A 476 30.95 22.46 1.29
C SER A 476 32.18 21.67 1.74
N GLY A 477 32.58 20.63 1.00
CA GLY A 477 33.64 19.71 1.42
C GLY A 477 33.42 19.08 2.80
N GLY A 478 32.16 18.97 3.26
CA GLY A 478 31.84 18.48 4.61
C GLY A 478 32.01 19.53 5.73
N ASN A 479 32.04 20.83 5.39
CA ASN A 479 32.17 21.93 6.34
C ASN A 479 30.93 22.83 6.36
N CYS A 480 30.65 23.43 7.53
CA CYS A 480 29.64 24.47 7.64
C CYS A 480 30.08 25.72 6.85
N GLU A 481 29.23 26.22 5.97
CA GLU A 481 29.51 27.39 5.12
C GLU A 481 29.10 28.72 5.78
N SER A 482 28.56 28.69 7.02
CA SER A 482 28.31 29.91 7.77
C SER A 482 29.64 30.57 8.19
N PRO A 483 29.92 31.81 7.78
CA PRO A 483 31.17 32.50 8.15
C PRO A 483 31.23 32.86 9.64
N GLN A 484 30.11 32.74 10.35
CA GLN A 484 30.00 32.97 11.80
C GLN A 484 29.81 31.66 12.57
N CYS A 485 30.20 30.52 11.99
CA CYS A 485 30.13 29.24 12.67
C CYS A 485 31.07 29.24 13.88
N ALA A 486 30.52 28.98 15.07
CA ALA A 486 31.29 28.86 16.31
C ALA A 486 32.11 27.56 16.41
N GLY A 487 31.99 26.67 15.40
CA GLY A 487 32.56 25.34 15.39
C GLY A 487 31.50 24.27 15.15
N HIS A 488 31.89 23.19 14.47
CA HIS A 488 31.06 22.01 14.25
C HIS A 488 31.92 20.74 14.25
N PRO A 489 31.38 19.59 14.65
CA PRO A 489 32.14 18.34 14.68
C PRO A 489 32.51 17.86 13.27
N LYS A 490 33.61 17.12 13.17
CA LYS A 490 34.00 16.36 11.96
C LYS A 490 33.55 14.90 12.00
N GLU A 491 32.89 14.49 13.09
CA GLU A 491 32.23 13.20 13.20
C GLU A 491 31.15 13.06 12.12
N ARG A 492 30.95 11.83 11.66
CA ARG A 492 30.00 11.45 10.62
C ARG A 492 28.82 10.70 11.23
N THR A 493 27.68 10.72 10.53
CA THR A 493 26.53 9.87 10.89
C THR A 493 26.88 8.40 10.75
N THR A 494 26.03 7.51 11.26
CA THR A 494 26.16 6.06 11.05
C THR A 494 26.09 5.65 9.57
N ALA A 495 25.57 6.53 8.71
CA ALA A 495 25.55 6.35 7.25
C ALA A 495 26.81 6.90 6.55
N GLY A 496 27.77 7.45 7.30
CA GLY A 496 29.02 8.02 6.77
C GLY A 496 28.90 9.48 6.29
N GLU A 497 27.76 10.14 6.50
CA GLU A 497 27.52 11.50 6.02
C GLU A 497 28.03 12.57 7.01
N PRO A 498 28.50 13.74 6.54
CA PRO A 498 28.77 14.87 7.43
C PRO A 498 27.51 15.31 8.19
N ILE A 499 27.65 15.71 9.45
CA ILE A 499 26.53 16.26 10.25
C ILE A 499 26.23 17.69 9.79
N LEU A 500 25.63 17.82 8.61
CA LEU A 500 25.27 19.07 7.94
C LEU A 500 23.92 18.94 7.24
N GLN A 501 23.22 20.05 7.12
CA GLN A 501 21.97 20.17 6.37
C GLN A 501 22.17 21.21 5.26
N VAL A 502 21.85 20.83 4.02
CA VAL A 502 21.77 21.80 2.91
C VAL A 502 20.39 22.40 2.91
N ASP A 503 20.33 23.72 2.95
CA ASP A 503 19.08 24.45 3.08
C ASP A 503 19.08 25.74 2.25
N HIS A 504 17.89 26.17 1.81
CA HIS A 504 17.73 27.38 0.99
C HIS A 504 17.80 28.63 1.85
N VAL A 505 18.64 29.61 1.52
CA VAL A 505 18.74 30.85 2.30
C VAL A 505 17.46 31.68 2.19
N GLN A 506 16.92 31.81 0.97
CA GLN A 506 15.55 32.25 0.74
C GLN A 506 14.67 31.01 0.50
N ASP A 507 13.71 30.79 1.38
CA ASP A 507 12.79 29.65 1.34
C ASP A 507 12.07 29.55 -0.03
N LEU A 508 11.87 28.33 -0.55
CA LEU A 508 11.12 28.09 -1.79
C LEU A 508 9.69 28.64 -1.70
N ALA A 509 9.04 28.48 -0.55
CA ALA A 509 7.71 29.03 -0.26
C ALA A 509 7.63 30.56 -0.40
N LYS A 510 8.76 31.27 -0.35
CA LYS A 510 8.86 32.74 -0.51
C LYS A 510 9.46 33.14 -1.87
N GLY A 511 9.35 32.26 -2.86
CA GLY A 511 9.87 32.49 -4.21
C GLY A 511 11.39 32.39 -4.34
N GLY A 512 12.07 31.75 -3.38
CA GLY A 512 13.49 31.43 -3.53
C GLY A 512 13.73 30.43 -4.66
N ALA A 513 14.86 30.58 -5.37
CA ALA A 513 15.23 29.65 -6.44
C ALA A 513 15.84 28.36 -5.88
N ASP A 514 15.56 27.22 -6.53
CA ASP A 514 16.12 25.91 -6.20
C ASP A 514 17.53 25.72 -6.83
N LEU A 515 18.43 26.66 -6.53
CA LEU A 515 19.75 26.77 -7.14
C LEU A 515 20.87 26.80 -6.09
N PRO A 516 22.08 26.31 -6.41
CA PRO A 516 23.23 26.34 -5.48
C PRO A 516 23.59 27.74 -4.96
N SER A 517 23.33 28.78 -5.75
CA SER A 517 23.54 30.20 -5.38
C SER A 517 22.58 30.70 -4.29
N ASN A 518 21.45 30.01 -4.09
CA ASN A 518 20.48 30.27 -3.03
C ASN A 518 20.52 29.20 -1.92
N MET A 519 21.46 28.26 -1.96
CA MET A 519 21.56 27.18 -0.97
C MET A 519 22.87 27.27 -0.19
N ILE A 520 22.85 26.75 1.04
CA ILE A 520 23.99 26.79 1.96
C ILE A 520 24.03 25.52 2.82
N ALA A 521 25.23 24.98 3.09
CA ALA A 521 25.43 23.88 4.03
C ALA A 521 25.65 24.40 5.46
N LEU A 522 24.80 23.98 6.41
CA LEU A 522 24.85 24.42 7.80
C LEU A 522 24.96 23.25 8.76
N CYS A 523 25.75 23.41 9.82
CA CYS A 523 25.69 22.50 10.98
C CYS A 523 24.38 22.71 11.76
N PRO A 524 23.97 21.76 12.63
CA PRO A 524 22.73 21.87 13.40
C PRO A 524 22.58 23.19 14.15
N ASN A 525 23.67 23.72 14.72
CA ASN A 525 23.67 24.99 15.44
C ASN A 525 23.44 26.20 14.52
N CYS A 526 24.15 26.29 13.38
CA CYS A 526 23.95 27.38 12.44
C CYS A 526 22.59 27.32 11.75
N HIS A 527 22.07 26.10 11.50
CA HIS A 527 20.72 25.90 11.00
C HIS A 527 19.68 26.42 12.00
N ALA A 528 19.79 26.05 13.28
CA ALA A 528 18.96 26.58 14.37
C ALA A 528 18.97 28.11 14.44
N LEU A 529 20.15 28.73 14.33
CA LEU A 529 20.29 30.19 14.32
C LEU A 529 19.57 30.83 13.13
N LYS A 530 19.61 30.19 11.95
CA LYS A 530 18.92 30.65 10.74
C LYS A 530 17.39 30.53 10.85
N THR A 531 16.90 29.47 11.50
CA THR A 531 15.47 29.17 11.59
C THR A 531 14.77 29.98 12.68
N TYR A 532 15.32 29.98 13.90
CA TYR A 532 14.65 30.54 15.08
C TYR A 532 15.59 31.33 16.01
N GLY A 533 16.82 31.63 15.60
CA GLY A 533 17.71 32.50 16.35
C GLY A 533 17.22 33.95 16.42
N ALA A 534 17.55 34.65 17.51
CA ALA A 534 17.18 36.06 17.71
C ALA A 534 17.66 36.98 16.57
N ASN A 535 18.80 36.65 15.94
CA ASN A 535 19.41 37.41 14.84
C ASN A 535 19.18 36.79 13.46
N LYS A 536 18.15 35.94 13.30
CA LYS A 536 17.92 35.15 12.07
C LYS A 536 17.92 35.97 10.78
N ASP A 537 17.33 37.17 10.78
CA ASP A 537 17.24 38.00 9.57
C ASP A 537 18.59 38.59 9.16
N LYS A 538 19.41 38.97 10.15
CA LYS A 538 20.80 39.40 9.91
C LYS A 538 21.63 38.22 9.38
N LEU A 539 21.48 37.04 9.99
CA LEU A 539 22.18 35.84 9.54
C LEU A 539 21.75 35.43 8.13
N ARG A 540 20.46 35.43 7.80
CA ARG A 540 19.95 35.13 6.45
C ARG A 540 20.55 36.03 5.39
N ARG A 541 20.66 37.35 5.63
CA ARG A 541 21.35 38.28 4.71
C ARG A 541 22.82 37.91 4.50
N LEU A 542 23.53 37.57 5.58
CA LEU A 542 24.92 37.15 5.51
C LEU A 542 25.10 35.83 4.76
N LEU A 543 24.25 34.84 5.03
CA LEU A 543 24.25 33.56 4.34
C LEU A 543 23.92 33.74 2.85
N ALA A 544 23.04 34.67 2.49
CA ALA A 544 22.67 34.91 1.09
C ALA A 544 23.85 35.49 0.31
N ALA A 545 24.54 36.48 0.89
CA ALA A 545 25.76 37.02 0.31
C ALA A 545 26.85 35.95 0.20
N THR A 546 26.99 35.11 1.22
CA THR A 546 27.99 34.02 1.26
C THR A 546 27.69 32.97 0.19
N ALA A 547 26.45 32.49 0.07
CA ALA A 547 26.07 31.49 -0.92
C ALA A 547 26.32 31.97 -2.36
N ARG A 548 26.00 33.23 -2.66
CA ARG A 548 26.29 33.85 -3.97
C ARG A 548 27.78 33.97 -4.24
N ARG A 549 28.56 34.43 -3.26
CA ARG A 549 30.02 34.54 -3.38
C ARG A 549 30.67 33.18 -3.62
N LEU A 550 30.34 32.18 -2.79
CA LEU A 550 30.87 30.82 -2.92
C LEU A 550 30.46 30.17 -4.24
N HIS A 551 29.25 30.45 -4.74
CA HIS A 551 28.83 30.00 -6.06
C HIS A 551 29.65 30.65 -7.18
N ALA A 552 29.82 31.97 -7.15
CA ALA A 552 30.61 32.70 -8.15
C ALA A 552 32.07 32.22 -8.19
N GLU A 553 32.71 32.07 -7.03
CA GLU A 553 34.09 31.56 -6.92
C GLU A 553 34.24 30.14 -7.50
N ALA A 554 33.21 29.30 -7.36
CA ALA A 554 33.26 27.92 -7.84
C ALA A 554 32.91 27.76 -9.34
N VAL A 555 32.22 28.72 -9.95
CA VAL A 555 31.94 28.70 -11.40
C VAL A 555 33.01 29.40 -12.24
N GLY A 556 33.83 30.25 -11.63
CA GLY A 556 34.89 31.01 -12.30
C GLY A 556 34.41 32.38 -12.76
#